data_AF-T0LZY0-F1
#
_entry.id   AF-T0LZY0-F1
#
_cell.length_a   1.000
_cell.length_b   1.000
_cell.length_c   1.000
_cell.angle_alpha   90.00
_cell.angle_beta   90.00
_cell.angle_gamma   90.00
#
_symmetry.space_group_name_H-M   'P 1'
#
loop_
_entity.id
_entity.type
_entity.pdbx_description
1 polymer ?
#
loop_
_entity_poly.entity_id
_entity_poly.type
_entity_poly.pdbx_seq_one_letter_code
_entity_poly.pdbx_strand_id
1 'polypeptide(L)'
;MSFSEAQILKKRSSDFLEESKHLIDIKKYDLAIFNMEQYCELILKYAMLIKLGYYPRTHSLKELISQLPLPDGRGLSREEQRKS
;
A
#
# COMPACT_ATOMS: atom_id res chain seq x y z
N MET A 1 11.61 14.42 -4.32
CA MET A 1 11.34 13.06 -4.83
C MET A 1 10.58 13.17 -6.14
N SER A 2 10.91 12.31 -7.11
CA SER A 2 10.43 12.46 -8.49
C SER A 2 8.98 11.99 -8.61
N PHE A 3 8.11 12.85 -9.14
CA PHE A 3 6.74 12.51 -9.57
C PHE A 3 6.68 11.17 -10.34
N SER A 4 7.77 10.78 -11.01
CA SER A 4 7.93 9.49 -11.69
C SER A 4 7.71 8.28 -10.78
N GLU A 5 8.26 8.26 -9.56
CA GLU A 5 8.17 7.11 -8.66
C GLU A 5 6.73 6.86 -8.21
N ALA A 6 6.02 7.91 -7.81
CA ALA A 6 4.62 7.82 -7.43
C ALA A 6 3.74 7.32 -8.59
N GLN A 7 4.00 7.78 -9.82
CA GLN A 7 3.29 7.30 -11.00
C GLN A 7 3.60 5.83 -11.30
N ILE A 8 4.84 5.38 -11.11
CA ILE A 8 5.22 3.97 -11.27
C ILE A 8 4.47 3.09 -10.26
N LEU A 9 4.44 3.47 -8.98
CA LEU A 9 3.70 2.74 -7.95
C LEU A 9 2.22 2.65 -8.29
N LYS A 10 1.60 3.78 -8.67
CA LYS A 10 0.19 3.83 -9.04
C LYS A 10 -0.11 2.95 -10.26
N LYS A 11 0.70 3.05 -11.32
CA LYS A 11 0.54 2.25 -12.52
C LYS A 11 0.62 0.77 -12.19
N ARG A 12 1.71 0.32 -11.54
CA ARG A 12 1.90 -1.09 -11.18
C ARG A 12 0.79 -1.61 -10.27
N SER A 13 0.33 -0.81 -9.31
CA SER A 13 -0.81 -1.20 -8.48
C SER A 13 -2.06 -1.48 -9.33
N SER A 14 -2.31 -0.64 -10.34
CA SER A 14 -3.45 -0.81 -11.23
C SER A 14 -3.31 -2.08 -12.08
N ASP A 15 -2.11 -2.36 -12.59
CA ASP A 15 -1.80 -3.59 -13.35
C ASP A 15 -2.08 -4.85 -12.49
N PHE A 16 -1.67 -4.86 -11.22
CA PHE A 16 -1.96 -5.96 -10.29
C PHE A 16 -3.45 -6.14 -9.99
N LEU A 17 -4.19 -5.04 -9.88
CA LEU A 17 -5.63 -5.10 -9.66
C LEU A 17 -6.38 -5.65 -10.88
N GLU A 18 -5.97 -5.25 -12.09
CA GLU A 18 -6.53 -5.78 -13.34
C GLU A 18 -6.28 -7.29 -13.47
N GLU A 19 -5.04 -7.72 -13.20
CA GLU A 19 -4.69 -9.15 -13.25
C GLU A 19 -5.45 -9.95 -12.17
N SER A 20 -5.58 -9.41 -10.95
CA SER A 20 -6.37 -10.05 -9.90
C SER A 20 -7.82 -10.31 -10.33
N LYS A 21 -8.46 -9.32 -10.98
CA LYS A 21 -9.83 -9.47 -11.52
C LYS A 21 -9.90 -10.55 -12.60
N HIS A 22 -8.98 -10.52 -13.56
CA HIS A 22 -8.89 -11.54 -14.61
C HIS A 22 -8.72 -12.95 -14.01
N LEU A 23 -7.87 -13.11 -13.00
CA LEU A 23 -7.63 -14.38 -12.33
C LEU A 23 -8.86 -14.89 -11.57
N ILE A 24 -9.68 -14.01 -10.99
CA ILE A 24 -10.97 -14.36 -10.39
C ILE A 24 -11.91 -14.95 -11.45
N ASP A 25 -11.99 -14.33 -12.63
CA ASP A 25 -12.87 -14.76 -13.73
C ASP A 25 -12.51 -16.18 -14.22
N ILE A 26 -11.22 -16.51 -14.26
CA ILE A 26 -10.72 -17.84 -14.63
C ILE A 26 -10.54 -18.78 -13.42
N LYS A 27 -11.10 -18.43 -12.25
CA LYS A 27 -11.13 -19.23 -11.01
C LYS A 27 -9.75 -19.62 -10.45
N LYS A 28 -8.72 -18.82 -10.72
CA LYS A 28 -7.36 -18.98 -10.17
C LYS A 28 -7.20 -18.17 -8.89
N TYR A 29 -7.91 -18.57 -7.83
CA TYR A 29 -8.06 -17.77 -6.61
C TYR A 29 -6.74 -17.53 -5.85
N ASP A 30 -5.86 -18.53 -5.77
CA ASP A 30 -4.56 -18.40 -5.08
C ASP A 30 -3.67 -17.33 -5.73
N LEU A 31 -3.69 -17.25 -7.07
CA LEU A 31 -2.98 -16.20 -7.80
C LEU A 31 -3.71 -14.86 -7.69
N ALA A 32 -5.04 -14.87 -7.72
CA ALA A 32 -5.84 -13.65 -7.61
C ALA A 32 -5.58 -12.93 -6.29
N ILE A 33 -5.54 -13.67 -5.17
CA ILE A 33 -5.30 -13.09 -3.85
C ILE A 33 -3.87 -12.57 -3.71
N PHE A 34 -2.88 -13.26 -4.28
CA PHE A 34 -1.51 -12.77 -4.33
C PHE A 34 -1.41 -11.44 -5.09
N ASN A 35 -2.03 -11.34 -6.28
CA ASN A 35 -2.06 -10.08 -7.04
C ASN A 35 -2.82 -8.97 -6.28
N MET A 36 -3.89 -9.31 -5.57
CA MET A 36 -4.61 -8.36 -4.73
C MET A 36 -3.75 -7.85 -3.55
N GLU A 37 -2.95 -8.71 -2.93
CA GLU A 37 -1.98 -8.31 -1.90
C GLU A 37 -0.94 -7.33 -2.46
N GLN A 38 -0.39 -7.60 -3.66
CA GLN A 38 0.56 -6.71 -4.32
C GLN A 38 -0.08 -5.35 -4.67
N TYR A 39 -1.34 -5.34 -5.13
CA TYR A 39 -2.11 -4.12 -5.33
C TYR A 39 -2.20 -3.30 -4.03
N CYS A 40 -2.63 -3.94 -2.94
CA CYS A 40 -2.78 -3.30 -1.63
C CYS A 40 -1.45 -2.71 -1.15
N GLU A 41 -0.34 -3.43 -1.30
CA GLU A 41 0.97 -2.96 -0.86
C GLU A 41 1.39 -1.69 -1.60
N LEU A 42 1.28 -1.71 -2.94
CA LEU A 42 1.72 -0.61 -3.78
C LEU A 42 0.82 0.62 -3.66
N ILE A 43 -0.50 0.45 -3.53
CA ILE A 43 -1.41 1.59 -3.39
C ILE A 43 -1.25 2.28 -2.03
N LEU A 44 -0.93 1.51 -0.97
CA LEU A 44 -0.59 2.07 0.34
C LEU A 44 0.73 2.86 0.26
N LYS A 45 1.78 2.29 -0.36
CA LYS A 45 3.05 3.00 -0.56
C LYS A 45 2.90 4.26 -1.40
N TYR A 46 2.08 4.22 -2.44
CA TYR A 46 1.71 5.40 -3.23
C TYR A 46 1.03 6.46 -2.35
N ALA A 47 0.01 6.08 -1.58
CA ALA A 47 -0.71 7.00 -0.71
C ALA A 47 0.21 7.65 0.34
N MET A 48 1.10 6.87 0.96
CA MET A 48 2.12 7.36 1.89
C MET A 48 3.11 8.30 1.21
N LEU A 49 3.60 7.95 0.01
CA LEU A 49 4.51 8.82 -0.75
C LEU A 49 3.88 10.18 -1.06
N ILE A 50 2.61 10.20 -1.48
CA ILE A 50 1.89 11.44 -1.82
C ILE A 50 1.60 12.28 -0.57
N LYS A 51 1.25 11.66 0.56
CA LYS A 51 0.83 12.36 1.78
C LYS A 51 1.97 12.71 2.73
N LEU A 52 2.93 11.81 2.89
CA LEU A 52 4.02 11.90 3.87
C LEU A 52 5.38 12.19 3.21
N GLY A 53 5.50 12.02 1.90
CA GLY A 53 6.77 12.13 1.19
C GLY A 53 7.69 10.93 1.38
N TYR A 54 7.25 9.85 2.04
CA TYR A 54 8.00 8.60 2.18
C TYR A 54 7.06 7.42 2.45
N TYR A 55 7.59 6.20 2.33
CA TYR A 55 6.96 4.98 2.84
C TYR A 55 8.02 4.06 3.48
N PRO A 56 7.67 3.25 4.49
CA PRO A 56 8.60 2.30 5.10
C PRO A 56 9.00 1.20 4.11
N ARG A 57 10.24 0.71 4.21
CA ARG A 57 10.76 -0.41 3.42
C ARG A 57 10.26 -1.76 3.96
N THR A 58 8.95 -1.97 3.92
CA THR A 58 8.28 -3.20 4.34
C THR A 58 7.30 -3.65 3.26
N HIS A 59 7.07 -4.95 3.20
CA HIS A 59 6.02 -5.57 2.38
C HIS A 59 4.78 -5.94 3.22
N SER A 60 4.85 -5.77 4.55
CA SER A 60 3.75 -6.12 5.43
C SER A 60 2.60 -5.12 5.30
N LEU A 61 1.45 -5.57 4.79
CA LEU A 61 0.23 -4.76 4.76
C LEU A 61 -0.17 -4.27 6.15
N LYS A 62 -0.07 -5.15 7.17
CA LYS A 62 -0.37 -4.79 8.56
C LYS A 62 0.49 -3.62 9.02
N GLU A 63 1.78 -3.67 8.72
CA GLU A 63 2.70 -2.61 9.09
C GLU A 63 2.40 -1.31 8.33
N LEU A 64 2.20 -1.40 7.01
CA LEU A 64 1.85 -0.25 6.15
C LEU A 64 0.57 0.44 6.63
N ILE A 65 -0.50 -0.33 6.88
CA ILE A 65 -1.78 0.20 7.38
C ILE A 65 -1.59 0.85 8.75
N SER A 66 -0.80 0.25 9.64
CA SER A 66 -0.57 0.80 10.97
C SER A 66 0.24 2.09 11.00
N GLN A 67 0.93 2.42 9.91
CA GLN A 67 1.71 3.65 9.74
C GLN A 67 0.96 4.70 8.92
N LEU A 68 -0.21 4.38 8.36
CA LEU A 68 -1.02 5.39 7.68
C LEU A 68 -1.59 6.39 8.71
N PRO A 69 -1.49 7.70 8.45
CA PRO A 69 -2.14 8.70 9.28
C PRO A 69 -3.66 8.55 9.18
N LEU A 70 -4.35 8.75 10.31
CA LEU A 70 -5.80 8.82 10.32
C LEU A 70 -6.30 9.99 9.44
N PRO A 71 -7.55 9.95 8.95
CA PRO A 71 -8.10 10.96 8.05
C PRO A 71 -8.04 12.41 8.54
N ASP A 72 -7.85 12.64 9.84
CA ASP A 72 -7.77 13.95 10.49
C ASP A 72 -6.33 14.44 10.73
N GLY A 73 -5.32 13.76 10.18
CA GLY A 73 -3.92 14.15 10.33
C GLY A 73 -3.27 13.77 11.66
N ARG A 74 -3.98 13.08 12.57
CA ARG A 74 -3.39 12.50 13.77
C ARG A 74 -2.74 11.17 13.44
N GLY A 75 -1.46 11.21 13.07
CA GLY A 75 -0.62 10.02 12.98
C GLY A 75 -0.29 9.50 14.39
N LEU A 76 -0.43 8.19 14.60
CA LEU A 76 0.01 7.53 15.83
C LEU A 76 1.54 7.57 15.90
N SER A 77 2.07 8.56 16.63
CA SER A 77 3.44 8.56 17.12
C SER A 77 3.62 7.33 18.02
N ARG A 78 4.13 6.23 17.45
CA ARG A 78 4.52 5.05 18.25
C ARG A 78 5.59 5.38 19.30
N GLU A 79 6.24 6.55 19.22
CA GLU A 79 7.14 7.06 20.25
C GLU A 79 6.42 7.56 21.51
N GLU A 80 5.12 7.90 21.46
CA GLU A 80 4.38 8.40 22.63
C GLU A 80 3.85 7.28 23.54
N GLN A 81 3.77 6.04 23.04
CA GLN A 81 3.21 4.90 23.79
C GLN A 81 4.25 4.12 24.63
N ARG A 82 5.52 4.54 24.65
CA ARG A 82 6.58 3.88 25.43
C ARG A 82 6.98 4.58 26.74
N LYS A 83 6.21 5.58 27.20
CA LYS A 83 6.51 6.36 28.42
C LYS A 83 5.45 6.28 29.53
N SER A 84 4.64 5.22 29.59
CA SER A 84 3.75 4.97 30.74
C SER A 84 4.10 3.69 31.47
#